data_AF-Q2L6Y5-F1
#
_entry.id   AF-Q2L6Y5-F1
#
_cell.length_a   1.000
_cell.length_b   1.000
_cell.length_c   1.000
_cell.angle_alpha   90.00
_cell.angle_beta   90.00
_cell.angle_gamma   90.00
#
_symmetry.space_group_name_H-M   'P 1'
#
loop_
_entity.id
_entity.type
_entity.pdbx_description
1 polymer ?
#
loop_
_entity_poly.entity_id
_entity_poly.type
_entity_poly.pdbx_seq_one_letter_code
_entity_poly.pdbx_strand_id
1 'polypeptide(L)'
;MDPHGENEGRLCLGALSNVHRTEASEKARIHIGRGVELTAHADGNISITSNCKIFVRSGYLDYTHGSEYSSKAHRFTPNESSFTVFDIRWAYMQMLRRSRSSNEAVRAQAAAVAGYAPMSVMPAIMPDSGVDRMRRDFCTIAISFVKAWGDVYQRKTIKETPCWIEVTLHRPLQILDQLLKNSSQFGSS
;
A
#
# COMPACT_ATOMS: atom_id res chain seq x y z
N MET A 1 18.53 27.37 -8.46
CA MET A 1 17.94 26.54 -7.39
C MET A 1 16.48 26.35 -7.77
N ASP A 2 16.18 25.29 -8.52
CA ASP A 2 14.80 24.99 -8.91
C ASP A 2 13.97 24.64 -7.66
N PRO A 3 12.94 25.41 -7.32
CA PRO A 3 12.19 25.24 -6.07
C PRO A 3 11.41 23.93 -6.00
N HIS A 4 11.30 23.20 -7.12
CA HIS A 4 10.49 22.00 -7.22
C HIS A 4 11.32 20.70 -7.24
N GLY A 5 12.64 20.74 -7.46
CA GLY A 5 13.52 19.56 -7.34
C GLY A 5 13.11 18.34 -8.18
N GLU A 6 12.21 18.52 -9.15
CA GLU A 6 11.49 17.44 -9.83
C GLU A 6 12.44 16.57 -10.66
N ASN A 7 13.53 17.16 -11.15
CA ASN A 7 14.60 16.50 -11.89
C ASN A 7 15.73 15.94 -11.01
N GLU A 8 15.72 16.16 -9.70
CA GLU A 8 16.74 15.68 -8.74
C GLU A 8 16.21 14.57 -7.81
N GLY A 9 15.00 14.05 -8.07
CA GLY A 9 14.40 13.01 -7.22
C GLY A 9 13.95 13.51 -5.84
N ARG A 10 13.74 14.83 -5.68
CA ARG A 10 13.34 15.44 -4.42
C ARG A 10 11.98 16.11 -4.53
N LEU A 11 11.03 15.66 -3.70
CA LEU A 11 9.69 16.25 -3.61
C LEU A 11 9.56 17.17 -2.39
N CYS A 12 9.49 18.48 -2.61
CA CYS A 12 9.38 19.48 -1.55
C CYS A 12 7.91 19.86 -1.24
N LEU A 13 7.38 19.37 -0.12
CA LEU A 13 6.01 19.70 0.34
C LEU A 13 5.84 21.16 0.81
N GLY A 14 6.96 21.87 1.04
CA GLY A 14 7.00 23.25 1.55
C GLY A 14 6.38 24.29 0.60
N ALA A 15 6.57 24.12 -0.71
CA ALA A 15 6.09 25.07 -1.72
C ALA A 15 4.63 24.84 -2.13
N LEU A 16 4.08 23.65 -1.84
CA LEU A 16 2.70 23.33 -2.22
C LEU A 16 1.72 24.19 -1.43
N SER A 17 0.86 24.94 -2.13
CA SER A 17 -0.24 25.73 -1.59
C SER A 17 -1.51 24.87 -1.48
N ASN A 18 -2.35 25.15 -0.48
CA ASN A 18 -3.66 24.51 -0.33
C ASN A 18 -4.59 25.50 0.39
N VAL A 19 -5.70 25.89 -0.24
CA VAL A 19 -6.68 26.84 0.32
C VAL A 19 -7.48 26.28 1.50
N HIS A 20 -7.58 24.95 1.59
CA HIS A 20 -8.24 24.25 2.70
C HIS A 20 -7.24 23.84 3.79
N ARG A 21 -6.09 24.52 3.86
CA ARG A 21 -5.08 24.26 4.87
C ARG A 21 -5.62 24.63 6.25
N THR A 22 -5.45 23.72 7.20
CA THR A 22 -5.81 23.92 8.60
C THR A 22 -4.58 24.15 9.46
N GLU A 23 -4.76 24.77 10.63
CA GLU A 23 -3.67 25.01 11.60
C GLU A 23 -2.94 23.71 12.00
N ALA A 24 -3.68 22.60 12.10
CA ALA A 24 -3.11 21.28 12.39
C ALA A 24 -2.14 20.81 11.29
N SER A 25 -2.42 21.13 10.02
CA SER A 25 -1.54 20.80 8.90
C SER A 25 -0.30 21.70 8.83
N GLU A 26 -0.41 22.97 9.20
CA GLU A 26 0.76 23.86 9.31
C GLU A 26 1.70 23.41 10.42
N LYS A 27 1.16 23.12 11.60
CA LYS A 27 1.92 22.57 12.73
C LYS A 27 2.62 21.26 12.37
N ALA A 28 1.94 20.37 11.63
CA ALA A 28 2.54 19.11 11.18
C ALA A 28 3.68 19.36 10.18
N ARG A 29 3.51 20.27 9.20
CA ARG A 29 4.53 20.59 8.19
C ARG A 29 5.83 21.12 8.78
N ILE A 30 5.76 21.92 9.84
CA ILE A 30 6.95 22.43 10.55
C ILE A 30 7.82 21.27 11.08
N HIS A 31 7.20 20.16 11.50
CA HIS A 31 7.89 19.00 12.06
C HIS A 31 8.35 17.97 11.01
N ILE A 32 8.03 18.16 9.73
CA ILE A 32 8.51 17.27 8.66
C ILE A 32 10.03 17.43 8.50
N GLY A 33 10.55 18.66 8.56
CA GLY A 33 11.97 18.95 8.47
C GLY A 33 12.60 18.42 7.18
N ARG A 34 13.63 17.56 7.32
CA ARG A 34 14.29 16.88 6.18
C ARG A 34 13.45 15.76 5.55
N GLY A 35 12.34 15.38 6.17
CA GLY A 35 11.38 14.42 5.63
C GLY A 35 11.89 12.97 5.65
N VAL A 36 11.52 12.25 4.60
CA VAL A 36 11.83 10.83 4.39
C VAL A 36 12.55 10.66 3.07
N GLU A 37 13.44 9.68 3.03
CA GLU A 37 14.12 9.21 1.84
C GLU A 37 13.63 7.79 1.52
N LEU A 38 13.25 7.58 0.27
CA LEU A 38 12.82 6.28 -0.26
C LEU A 38 13.91 5.78 -1.19
N THR A 39 14.52 4.65 -0.85
CA THR A 39 15.58 4.05 -1.65
C THR A 39 15.06 2.78 -2.30
N ALA A 40 15.05 2.75 -3.64
CA ALA A 40 14.78 1.55 -4.41
C ALA A 40 16.08 0.77 -4.61
N HIS A 41 16.10 -0.48 -4.15
CA HIS A 41 17.25 -1.37 -4.27
C HIS A 41 17.19 -2.17 -5.57
N ALA A 42 18.34 -2.65 -6.05
CA ALA A 42 18.45 -3.41 -7.30
C ALA A 42 17.74 -4.77 -7.26
N ASP A 43 17.53 -5.32 -6.06
CA ASP A 43 16.75 -6.54 -5.81
C ASP A 43 15.22 -6.32 -5.88
N GLY A 44 14.79 -5.06 -6.08
CA GLY A 44 13.40 -4.64 -6.12
C GLY A 44 12.78 -4.39 -4.74
N ASN A 45 13.59 -4.38 -3.69
CA ASN A 45 13.16 -3.99 -2.36
C ASN A 45 13.14 -2.46 -2.23
N ILE A 46 12.31 -1.95 -1.32
CA ILE A 46 12.25 -0.52 -1.02
C ILE A 46 12.53 -0.33 0.45
N SER A 47 13.51 0.52 0.76
CA SER A 47 13.79 0.95 2.12
C SER A 47 13.40 2.39 2.35
N ILE A 48 13.04 2.71 3.60
CA ILE A 48 12.77 4.07 4.06
C ILE A 48 13.80 4.47 5.10
N THR A 49 14.36 5.67 4.93
CA THR A 49 15.15 6.37 5.95
C THR A 49 14.39 7.63 6.35
N SER A 50 14.07 7.80 7.63
CA SER A 50 13.28 8.93 8.10
C SER A 50 14.07 9.84 9.00
N ASN A 51 14.01 11.16 8.77
CA ASN A 51 14.56 12.17 9.68
C ASN A 51 13.49 12.79 10.60
N CYS A 52 12.25 12.29 10.53
CA CYS A 52 11.16 12.68 11.42
C CYS A 52 10.35 11.45 11.87
N LYS A 53 9.40 11.68 12.77
CA LYS A 53 8.48 10.62 13.20
C LYS A 53 7.46 10.36 12.10
N ILE A 54 7.41 9.13 11.60
CA ILE A 54 6.47 8.72 10.54
C ILE A 54 5.69 7.48 10.93
N PHE A 55 4.58 7.31 10.23
CA PHE A 55 3.72 6.14 10.35
C PHE A 55 3.48 5.59 8.95
N VAL A 56 3.84 4.33 8.71
CA VAL A 56 3.82 3.72 7.39
C VAL A 56 2.79 2.60 7.35
N ARG A 57 1.97 2.61 6.30
CA ARG A 57 1.12 1.50 5.87
C ARG A 57 1.87 0.77 4.76
N SER A 58 2.18 -0.51 5.00
CA SER A 58 2.67 -1.40 3.95
C SER A 58 2.17 -2.81 4.22
N GLY A 59 1.65 -3.48 3.19
CA GLY A 59 1.25 -4.89 3.30
C GLY A 59 2.41 -5.81 3.64
N TYR A 60 3.64 -5.47 3.22
CA TYR A 60 4.83 -6.25 3.56
C TYR A 60 5.13 -6.18 5.06
N LEU A 61 5.01 -5.00 5.68
CA LEU A 61 5.22 -4.84 7.11
C LEU A 61 4.13 -5.55 7.93
N ASP A 62 2.88 -5.49 7.47
CA ASP A 62 1.78 -6.25 8.09
C ASP A 62 2.09 -7.76 8.09
N TYR A 63 2.61 -8.28 6.97
CA TYR A 63 3.04 -9.66 6.83
C TYR A 63 4.21 -10.03 7.75
N THR A 64 5.28 -9.22 7.80
CA THR A 64 6.45 -9.51 8.65
C THR A 64 6.12 -9.46 10.15
N HIS A 65 5.13 -8.66 10.53
CA HIS A 65 4.66 -8.56 11.92
C HIS A 65 3.51 -9.51 12.26
N GLY A 66 3.15 -10.44 11.36
CA GLY A 66 2.11 -11.45 11.60
C GLY A 66 0.71 -10.87 11.88
N SER A 67 0.47 -9.61 11.48
CA SER A 67 -0.84 -8.97 11.62
C SER A 67 -1.69 -9.32 10.39
N GLU A 68 -2.96 -9.68 10.58
CA GLU A 68 -3.89 -10.03 9.50
C GLU A 68 -4.20 -8.81 8.60
N TYR A 69 -3.29 -8.42 7.70
CA TYR A 69 -3.43 -7.38 6.67
C TYR A 69 -4.31 -6.18 7.10
N SER A 70 -4.15 -5.75 8.36
CA SER A 70 -5.11 -4.87 9.04
C SER A 70 -4.93 -3.41 8.64
N SER A 71 -4.10 -3.12 7.63
CA SER A 71 -3.73 -1.75 7.26
C SER A 71 -3.20 -0.99 8.48
N LYS A 72 -2.38 -1.68 9.29
CA LYS A 72 -1.88 -1.13 10.55
C LYS A 72 -0.84 -0.05 10.25
N ALA A 73 -0.83 0.98 11.09
CA ALA A 73 0.19 2.01 11.04
C ALA A 73 1.44 1.54 11.79
N HIS A 74 2.52 1.26 11.06
CA HIS A 74 3.82 0.94 11.64
C HIS A 74 4.56 2.22 11.97
N ARG A 75 5.00 2.36 13.22
CA ARG A 75 5.65 3.59 13.73
C ARG A 75 7.15 3.50 13.54
N PHE A 76 7.73 4.53 12.93
CA PHE A 76 9.17 4.68 12.77
C PHE A 76 9.66 5.96 13.43
N THR A 77 10.85 5.90 14.01
CA THR A 77 11.48 7.04 14.69
C THR A 77 12.76 7.48 13.97
N PRO A 78 13.13 8.78 14.05
CA PRO A 78 14.22 9.33 13.24
C PRO A 78 15.62 8.82 13.60
N ASN A 79 15.79 8.13 14.72
CA ASN A 79 17.08 7.60 15.17
C ASN A 79 17.28 6.14 14.79
N GLU A 80 16.35 5.57 14.03
CA GLU A 80 16.43 4.19 13.58
C GLU A 80 17.16 4.08 12.23
N SER A 81 17.83 2.95 12.00
CA SER A 81 18.46 2.66 10.70
C SER A 81 17.40 2.52 9.59
N SER A 82 17.83 2.56 8.33
CA SER A 82 16.92 2.33 7.20
C SER A 82 16.19 0.98 7.34
N PHE A 83 14.89 0.95 7.04
CA PHE A 83 14.09 -0.28 7.10
C PHE A 83 13.48 -0.65 5.76
N THR A 84 13.45 -1.94 5.45
CA THR A 84 12.78 -2.47 4.27
C THR A 84 11.27 -2.48 4.51
N VAL A 85 10.54 -1.70 3.72
CA VAL A 85 9.08 -1.58 3.81
C VAL A 85 8.36 -2.32 2.70
N PHE A 86 9.07 -2.84 1.70
CA PHE A 86 8.49 -3.55 0.57
C PHE A 86 9.49 -4.53 -0.03
N ASP A 87 9.01 -5.72 -0.38
CA ASP A 87 9.73 -6.71 -1.20
C ASP A 87 8.87 -7.12 -2.41
N ILE A 88 9.43 -6.97 -3.61
CA ILE A 88 8.73 -7.26 -4.87
C ILE A 88 8.40 -8.74 -5.05
N ARG A 89 9.26 -9.65 -4.58
CA ARG A 89 9.09 -11.10 -4.71
C ARG A 89 7.94 -11.55 -3.80
N TRP A 90 7.90 -11.01 -2.58
CA TRP A 90 6.77 -11.22 -1.68
C TRP A 90 5.47 -10.72 -2.32
N ALA A 91 5.46 -9.50 -2.85
CA ALA A 91 4.27 -8.93 -3.50
C ALA A 91 3.80 -9.82 -4.66
N TYR A 92 4.71 -10.23 -5.54
CA TYR A 92 4.39 -11.14 -6.66
C TYR A 92 3.75 -12.45 -6.19
N MET A 93 4.34 -13.11 -5.20
CA MET A 93 3.82 -14.38 -4.66
C MET A 93 2.43 -14.22 -4.05
N GLN A 94 2.18 -13.15 -3.29
CA GLN A 94 0.88 -12.89 -2.68
C GLN A 94 -0.19 -12.56 -3.73
N MET A 95 0.15 -11.73 -4.71
CA MET A 95 -0.76 -11.36 -5.79
C MET A 95 -1.15 -12.57 -6.65
N LEU A 96 -0.19 -13.46 -6.95
CA LEU A 96 -0.47 -14.70 -7.68
C LEU A 96 -1.42 -15.61 -6.90
N ARG A 97 -1.19 -15.80 -5.59
CA ARG A 97 -2.04 -16.63 -4.73
C ARG A 97 -3.47 -16.08 -4.66
N ARG A 98 -3.63 -14.77 -4.44
CA ARG A 98 -4.94 -14.13 -4.36
C ARG A 98 -5.67 -14.12 -5.70
N SER A 99 -4.96 -13.87 -6.81
CA SER A 99 -5.55 -13.94 -8.15
C SER A 99 -6.07 -15.35 -8.45
N ARG A 100 -5.28 -16.40 -8.18
CA ARG A 100 -5.70 -17.79 -8.38
C ARG A 100 -6.92 -18.17 -7.53
N SER A 101 -6.89 -17.84 -6.23
CA SER A 101 -8.00 -18.13 -5.31
C SER A 101 -9.26 -17.37 -5.70
N SER A 102 -9.15 -16.10 -6.11
CA SER A 102 -10.28 -15.31 -6.57
C SER A 102 -10.88 -15.88 -7.86
N ASN A 103 -10.05 -16.26 -8.84
CA ASN A 103 -10.52 -16.88 -10.08
C ASN A 103 -11.22 -18.22 -9.83
N GLU A 104 -10.67 -19.04 -8.94
CA GLU A 104 -11.25 -20.33 -8.58
C GLU A 104 -12.60 -20.16 -7.87
N ALA A 105 -12.70 -19.20 -6.95
CA ALA A 105 -13.96 -18.85 -6.30
C ALA A 105 -15.01 -18.36 -7.31
N VAL A 106 -14.65 -17.45 -8.22
CA VAL A 106 -15.55 -16.97 -9.28
C VAL A 106 -15.99 -18.11 -10.20
N ARG A 107 -15.07 -19.00 -10.59
CA ARG A 107 -15.39 -20.17 -11.43
C ARG A 107 -16.32 -21.14 -10.72
N ALA A 108 -16.07 -21.43 -9.44
CA ALA A 108 -16.93 -22.30 -8.63
C ALA A 108 -18.34 -21.70 -8.47
N GLN A 109 -18.42 -20.37 -8.27
CA GLN A 109 -19.68 -19.64 -8.24
C GLN A 109 -20.45 -19.73 -9.56
N ALA A 110 -19.77 -19.46 -10.69
CA ALA A 110 -20.38 -19.57 -12.01
C ALA A 110 -20.89 -20.99 -12.28
N ALA A 111 -20.11 -22.02 -11.91
CA ALA A 111 -20.49 -23.42 -12.09
C ALA A 111 -21.73 -23.80 -11.29
N ALA A 112 -21.87 -23.34 -10.03
CA ALA A 112 -23.06 -23.67 -9.25
C ALA A 112 -24.30 -22.87 -9.68
N VAL A 113 -24.14 -21.61 -10.11
CA VAL A 113 -25.25 -20.83 -10.68
C VAL A 113 -25.76 -21.49 -11.97
N ALA A 114 -24.85 -22.06 -12.76
CA ALA A 114 -25.18 -22.85 -13.96
C ALA A 114 -25.68 -24.28 -13.65
N GLY A 115 -25.76 -24.68 -12.38
CA GLY A 115 -26.26 -26.00 -11.96
C GLY A 115 -25.27 -27.17 -12.10
N TYR A 116 -24.01 -26.90 -12.43
CA TYR A 116 -22.96 -27.93 -12.59
C TYR A 116 -22.25 -28.30 -11.28
N ALA A 117 -22.46 -27.55 -10.19
CA ALA A 117 -21.83 -27.81 -8.89
C ALA A 117 -22.79 -27.52 -7.72
N PRO A 118 -22.69 -28.28 -6.61
CA PRO A 118 -23.48 -28.00 -5.41
C PRO A 118 -22.96 -26.77 -4.66
N MET A 119 -23.87 -25.94 -4.14
CA MET A 119 -23.53 -24.75 -3.35
C MET A 119 -22.69 -25.03 -2.09
N SER A 120 -22.64 -26.28 -1.61
CA SER A 120 -21.86 -26.67 -0.42
C SER A 120 -20.34 -26.74 -0.65
N VAL A 121 -19.88 -26.70 -1.90
CA VAL A 121 -18.45 -26.83 -2.27
C VAL A 121 -17.86 -25.47 -2.70
N MET A 122 -18.54 -24.37 -2.34
CA MET A 122 -18.06 -23.02 -2.63
C MET A 122 -16.78 -22.73 -1.86
N PRO A 123 -15.66 -22.40 -2.52
CA PRO A 123 -14.52 -21.80 -1.84
C PRO A 123 -15.00 -20.51 -1.16
N ALA A 124 -14.59 -20.30 0.08
CA ALA A 124 -14.85 -19.02 0.74
C ALA A 124 -14.25 -17.90 -0.12
N ILE A 125 -15.08 -16.97 -0.60
CA ILE A 125 -14.57 -15.74 -1.20
C ILE A 125 -13.77 -15.06 -0.09
N MET A 126 -12.47 -14.91 -0.29
CA MET A 126 -11.70 -14.07 0.61
C MET A 126 -12.35 -12.69 0.54
N PRO A 127 -12.86 -12.12 1.65
CA PRO A 127 -13.48 -10.78 1.65
C PRO A 127 -12.49 -9.68 1.19
N ASP A 128 -11.23 -10.08 0.99
CA ASP A 128 -10.06 -9.34 0.56
C ASP A 128 -9.63 -9.61 -0.91
N SER A 129 -10.51 -10.15 -1.76
CA SER A 129 -10.14 -10.53 -3.15
C SER A 129 -10.16 -9.37 -4.15
N GLY A 130 -10.68 -8.21 -3.76
CA GLY A 130 -10.92 -7.10 -4.68
C GLY A 130 -9.63 -6.53 -5.28
N VAL A 131 -9.67 -6.21 -6.58
CA VAL A 131 -8.53 -5.61 -7.31
C VAL A 131 -8.02 -4.33 -6.64
N ASP A 132 -8.93 -3.48 -6.15
CA ASP A 132 -8.58 -2.27 -5.39
C ASP A 132 -7.77 -2.56 -4.13
N ARG A 133 -8.11 -3.66 -3.44
CA ARG A 133 -7.39 -4.04 -2.23
C ARG A 133 -6.04 -4.67 -2.56
N MET A 134 -5.96 -5.50 -3.61
CA MET A 134 -4.66 -5.99 -4.11
C MET A 134 -3.74 -4.84 -4.51
N ARG A 135 -4.26 -3.83 -5.22
CA ARG A 135 -3.51 -2.62 -5.53
C ARG A 135 -3.02 -1.92 -4.27
N ARG A 136 -3.90 -1.73 -3.29
CA ARG A 136 -3.56 -1.05 -2.03
C ARG A 136 -2.48 -1.81 -1.26
N ASP A 137 -2.63 -3.11 -1.08
CA ASP A 137 -1.81 -3.91 -0.16
C ASP A 137 -0.45 -4.28 -0.76
N PHE A 138 -0.36 -4.43 -2.10
CA PHE A 138 0.86 -4.89 -2.78
C PHE A 138 1.51 -3.84 -3.70
N CYS A 139 0.83 -2.75 -4.01
CA CYS A 139 1.34 -1.76 -4.97
C CYS A 139 1.36 -0.33 -4.41
N THR A 140 0.90 -0.11 -3.18
CA THR A 140 0.95 1.21 -2.54
C THR A 140 1.59 1.15 -1.17
N ILE A 141 2.35 2.18 -0.85
CA ILE A 141 2.88 2.46 0.48
C ILE A 141 2.30 3.81 0.89
N ALA A 142 1.69 3.91 2.07
CA ALA A 142 1.18 5.18 2.55
C ALA A 142 1.97 5.64 3.78
N ILE A 143 2.37 6.90 3.81
CA ILE A 143 3.23 7.46 4.85
C ILE A 143 2.55 8.69 5.43
N SER A 144 2.22 8.66 6.72
CA SER A 144 1.78 9.83 7.47
C SER A 144 2.93 10.44 8.25
N PHE A 145 3.05 11.76 8.20
CA PHE A 145 4.05 12.50 8.94
C PHE A 145 3.50 12.93 10.30
N VAL A 146 4.30 12.76 11.35
CA VAL A 146 4.07 13.28 12.73
C VAL A 146 2.91 12.61 13.48
N LYS A 147 1.76 12.39 12.83
CA LYS A 147 0.53 11.90 13.43
C LYS A 147 0.21 10.48 12.97
N ALA A 148 -0.20 9.65 13.91
CA ALA A 148 -0.63 8.28 13.67
C ALA A 148 -2.12 8.20 13.31
N TRP A 149 -2.51 7.03 12.79
CA TRP A 149 -3.90 6.59 12.64
C TRP A 149 -4.02 5.11 13.04
N GLY A 150 -5.25 4.65 13.27
CA GLY A 150 -5.59 3.26 13.63
C GLY A 150 -6.51 3.20 14.84
N ASP A 151 -6.90 2.00 15.24
CA ASP A 151 -7.96 1.83 16.26
C ASP A 151 -7.65 2.42 17.62
N VAL A 152 -6.37 2.40 17.99
CA VAL A 152 -5.84 2.92 19.26
C VAL A 152 -5.67 4.45 19.23
N TYR A 153 -5.75 5.06 18.05
CA TYR A 153 -5.56 6.49 17.88
C TYR A 153 -6.89 7.22 17.69
N GLN A 154 -6.87 8.53 17.94
CA GLN A 154 -8.03 9.39 17.68
C GLN A 154 -8.46 9.37 16.21
N ARG A 155 -7.51 9.13 15.29
CA ARG A 155 -7.75 9.05 13.86
C ARG A 155 -7.93 7.60 13.45
N LYS A 156 -9.05 7.25 12.83
CA LYS A 156 -9.31 5.87 12.39
C LYS A 156 -8.64 5.58 11.06
N THR A 157 -8.64 6.54 10.15
CA THR A 157 -8.06 6.39 8.82
C THR A 157 -6.88 7.32 8.58
N ILE A 158 -5.99 6.95 7.66
CA ILE A 158 -4.87 7.81 7.26
C ILE A 158 -5.35 9.14 6.66
N LYS A 159 -6.55 9.19 6.07
CA LYS A 159 -7.10 10.41 5.47
C LYS A 159 -7.39 11.53 6.48
N GLU A 160 -7.59 11.16 7.75
CA GLU A 160 -7.78 12.12 8.85
C GLU A 160 -6.44 12.69 9.37
N THR A 161 -5.32 12.20 8.84
CA THR A 161 -4.00 12.73 9.20
C THR A 161 -3.75 14.05 8.48
N PRO A 162 -3.10 15.02 9.15
CA PRO A 162 -2.94 16.36 8.60
C PRO A 162 -2.03 16.43 7.37
N CYS A 163 -1.04 15.55 7.28
CA CYS A 163 -0.07 15.48 6.19
C CYS A 163 0.33 14.02 5.97
N TRP A 164 0.03 13.48 4.80
CA TRP A 164 0.41 12.14 4.39
C TRP A 164 0.66 12.10 2.88
N ILE A 165 1.38 11.08 2.44
CA ILE A 165 1.64 10.78 1.04
C ILE A 165 1.29 9.33 0.75
N GLU A 166 0.89 9.05 -0.49
CA GLU A 166 0.75 7.70 -1.02
C GLU A 166 1.75 7.51 -2.14
N VAL A 167 2.61 6.52 -1.98
CA VAL A 167 3.63 6.14 -2.95
C VAL A 167 3.10 4.94 -3.71
N THR A 168 2.93 5.11 -5.01
CA THR A 168 2.46 4.05 -5.90
C THR A 168 3.66 3.40 -6.59
N LEU A 169 3.78 2.08 -6.50
CA LEU A 169 4.90 1.33 -7.04
C LEU A 169 4.57 0.83 -8.44
N HIS A 170 5.26 1.39 -9.44
CA HIS A 170 4.95 1.11 -10.85
C HIS A 170 5.19 -0.35 -11.24
N ARG A 171 6.29 -0.95 -10.79
CA ARG A 171 6.63 -2.33 -11.16
C ARG A 171 5.64 -3.37 -10.59
N PRO A 172 5.28 -3.34 -9.30
CA PRO A 172 4.19 -4.17 -8.77
C PRO A 172 2.84 -3.93 -9.46
N LEU A 173 2.51 -2.68 -9.83
CA LEU A 173 1.29 -2.39 -10.60
C LEU A 173 1.27 -3.07 -11.97
N GLN A 174 2.38 -3.06 -12.70
CA GLN A 174 2.50 -3.75 -13.98
C GLN A 174 2.28 -5.26 -13.83
N ILE A 175 2.84 -5.83 -12.77
CA ILE A 175 2.64 -7.24 -12.42
C ILE A 175 1.15 -7.51 -12.11
N LEU A 176 0.48 -6.62 -11.36
CA LEU A 176 -0.96 -6.74 -11.09
C LEU A 176 -1.76 -6.77 -12.39
N ASP A 177 -1.51 -5.80 -13.26
CA ASP A 177 -2.19 -5.66 -14.55
C ASP A 177 -2.00 -6.91 -15.43
N GLN A 178 -0.79 -7.47 -15.48
CA GLN A 178 -0.52 -8.72 -16.20
C GLN A 178 -1.29 -9.91 -15.61
N LEU A 179 -1.35 -10.04 -14.28
CA LEU A 179 -2.10 -11.12 -13.65
C LEU A 179 -3.60 -11.01 -13.94
N LEU A 180 -4.17 -9.80 -13.95
CA LEU A 180 -5.58 -9.56 -14.24
C LEU A 180 -5.94 -9.80 -15.72
N LYS A 181 -5.01 -9.47 -16.63
CA LYS A 181 -5.14 -9.79 -18.06
C LYS A 181 -5.09 -11.28 -18.32
N ASN A 182 -4.22 -12.00 -17.61
CA ASN A 182 -4.13 -13.45 -17.75
C ASN A 182 -5.37 -14.16 -17.19
N SER A 183 -5.92 -13.69 -16.06
CA SER A 183 -7.13 -14.28 -15.48
C SER A 183 -8.37 -14.14 -16.35
N SER A 184 -8.49 -13.04 -17.11
CA SER A 184 -9.63 -12.81 -17.99
C SER A 184 -9.60 -13.70 -19.25
N GLN A 185 -8.43 -14.09 -19.74
CA GLN A 185 -8.32 -14.97 -20.91
C GLN A 185 -8.76 -16.42 -20.63
N PHE A 186 -8.69 -16.89 -19.38
CA PHE A 186 -9.16 -18.24 -19.00
C PHE A 186 -10.68 -18.37 -18.88
N GLY A 187 -11.44 -17.29 -19.08
CA GLY A 187 -12.92 -17.30 -19.05
C GLY A 187 -13.60 -17.45 -20.41
N SER A 188 -12.83 -17.61 -21.51
CA SER A 188 -13.35 -17.61 -22.89
C SER A 188 -13.06 -18.89 -23.68
N SER A 189 -12.83 -20.02 -23.01
CA SER A 189 -12.67 -21.33 -23.67
C SER A 189 -13.55 -22.39 -23.03
#